data_AF-A0A6A6G5G7-F1
#
_entry.id   AF-A0A6A6G5G7-F1
#
_cell.length_a   1.000
_cell.length_b   1.000
_cell.length_c   1.000
_cell.angle_alpha   90.00
_cell.angle_beta   90.00
_cell.angle_gamma   90.00
#
_symmetry.space_group_name_H-M   'P 1'
#
loop_
_entity.id
_entity.type
_entity.pdbx_description
1 polymer ?
#
loop_
_entity_poly.entity_id
_entity_poly.type
_entity_poly.pdbx_seq_one_letter_code
_entity_poly.pdbx_strand_id
1 'polypeptide(L)'
;MQILLTLLASISVVAAQSGFFFWNRFPDTTVGGNTFSDSNSIRPGSHLSSITIYSGERIDGISYTVQQNGQTLSFHHGGTSGKAQTFNFPKGDGINLIETCGTTDGSTRRVKYLRMLTLRGTTILAGQKTTYCRTQAPRASELGMTLAGFNGFAGRDIDALAPFFTTNLG
;
A
#
# COMPACT_ATOMS: atom_id res chain seq x y z
N MET A 1 -28.34 10.51 26.03
CA MET A 1 -28.57 9.44 25.03
C MET A 1 -27.60 9.68 23.87
N GLN A 2 -26.41 9.07 23.92
CA GLN A 2 -25.40 9.17 22.87
C GLN A 2 -25.64 8.03 21.87
N ILE A 3 -25.98 8.39 20.62
CA ILE A 3 -26.17 7.44 19.54
C ILE A 3 -24.77 7.08 19.01
N LEU A 4 -24.31 5.88 19.33
CA LEU A 4 -23.07 5.31 18.78
C LEU A 4 -23.34 4.87 17.35
N LEU A 5 -22.83 5.62 16.38
CA LEU A 5 -22.93 5.28 14.96
C LEU A 5 -21.90 4.19 14.61
N THR A 6 -22.29 2.92 14.71
CA THR A 6 -21.44 1.81 14.25
C THR A 6 -21.50 1.74 12.72
N LEU A 7 -20.51 2.34 12.06
CA LEU A 7 -20.30 2.16 10.62
C LEU A 7 -19.73 0.75 10.38
N LEU A 8 -20.60 -0.22 10.07
CA LEU A 8 -20.19 -1.51 9.52
C LEU A 8 -19.65 -1.29 8.10
N ALA A 9 -18.36 -0.97 7.98
CA ALA A 9 -17.66 -1.23 6.73
C ALA A 9 -17.62 -2.76 6.59
N SER A 10 -18.39 -3.29 5.63
CA SER A 10 -18.38 -4.71 5.28
C SER A 10 -16.99 -5.08 4.77
N ILE A 11 -16.10 -5.47 5.69
CA ILE A 11 -14.89 -6.19 5.35
C ILE A 11 -15.36 -7.56 4.91
N SER A 12 -15.36 -7.82 3.61
CA SER A 12 -15.40 -9.18 3.12
C SER A 12 -14.08 -9.84 3.54
N VAL A 13 -14.03 -10.40 4.75
CA VAL A 13 -12.92 -11.23 5.22
C VAL A 13 -12.99 -12.55 4.47
N VAL A 14 -12.53 -12.54 3.22
CA VAL A 14 -12.24 -13.80 2.52
C VAL A 14 -10.94 -14.32 3.13
N ALA A 15 -11.09 -15.33 4.00
CA ALA A 15 -10.04 -16.16 4.58
C ALA A 15 -9.05 -15.45 5.53
N ALA A 16 -9.38 -15.43 6.82
CA ALA A 16 -8.44 -15.29 7.94
C ALA A 16 -7.48 -16.50 8.06
N GLN A 17 -6.88 -16.95 6.96
CA GLN A 17 -6.26 -18.27 6.86
C GLN A 17 -4.73 -18.25 6.73
N SER A 18 -4.04 -17.11 6.85
CA SER A 18 -2.58 -17.07 6.65
C SER A 18 -1.79 -15.94 7.35
N GLY A 19 -2.37 -15.19 8.30
CA GLY A 19 -1.68 -14.06 8.93
C GLY A 19 -1.49 -12.84 8.02
N PHE A 20 -2.18 -12.82 6.87
CA PHE A 20 -2.23 -11.70 5.93
C PHE A 20 -3.64 -11.13 5.79
N PHE A 21 -3.72 -9.84 5.48
CA PHE A 21 -4.93 -9.09 5.21
C PHE A 21 -4.75 -8.34 3.88
N PHE A 22 -5.67 -8.53 2.93
CA PHE A 22 -5.54 -7.98 1.58
C PHE A 22 -6.58 -6.90 1.32
N TRP A 23 -6.17 -5.83 0.64
CA TRP A 23 -7.09 -4.85 0.07
C TRP A 23 -7.24 -5.07 -1.42
N ASN A 24 -8.42 -4.74 -1.95
CA ASN A 24 -8.66 -4.77 -3.39
C ASN A 24 -7.75 -3.78 -4.10
N ARG A 25 -7.29 -4.17 -5.30
CA ARG A 25 -6.51 -3.29 -6.18
C ARG A 25 -7.26 -2.01 -6.48
N PHE A 26 -6.51 -0.92 -6.59
CA PHE A 26 -7.02 0.39 -6.97
C PHE A 26 -6.00 1.17 -7.82
N PRO A 27 -6.43 1.86 -8.89
CA PRO A 27 -7.75 1.78 -9.52
C PRO A 27 -8.12 0.35 -9.96
N ASP A 28 -9.42 0.09 -10.08
CA ASP A 28 -9.89 -1.16 -10.65
C ASP A 28 -9.67 -1.14 -12.17
N THR A 29 -8.71 -1.92 -12.64
CA THR A 29 -8.33 -2.03 -14.04
C THR A 29 -7.95 -3.48 -14.36
N THR A 30 -8.29 -3.92 -15.56
CA THR A 30 -7.85 -5.20 -16.15
C THR A 30 -6.79 -5.00 -17.22
N VAL A 31 -6.41 -3.75 -17.48
CA VAL A 31 -5.42 -3.36 -18.50
C VAL A 31 -4.30 -2.53 -17.87
N GLY A 32 -3.06 -2.82 -18.24
CA GLY A 32 -1.87 -2.25 -17.62
C GLY A 32 -0.61 -3.00 -18.05
N GLY A 33 0.49 -2.72 -17.35
CA GLY A 33 1.72 -3.49 -17.42
C GLY A 33 1.58 -4.87 -16.78
N ASN A 34 2.73 -5.46 -16.43
CA ASN A 34 2.79 -6.82 -15.90
C ASN A 34 2.20 -6.88 -14.49
N THR A 35 1.55 -8.00 -14.17
CA THR A 35 1.10 -8.27 -12.80
C THR A 35 2.30 -8.53 -11.90
N PHE A 36 2.22 -8.09 -10.64
CA PHE A 36 3.16 -8.45 -9.60
C PHE A 36 2.43 -8.84 -8.30
N SER A 37 3.07 -9.69 -7.50
CA SER A 37 2.54 -10.15 -6.23
C SER A 37 3.67 -10.48 -5.26
N ASP A 38 3.88 -9.61 -4.28
CA ASP A 38 4.97 -9.75 -3.31
C ASP A 38 4.59 -10.68 -2.15
N SER A 39 3.30 -10.97 -1.98
CA SER A 39 2.80 -11.91 -0.96
C SER A 39 3.27 -13.36 -1.14
N ASN A 40 3.86 -13.69 -2.29
CA ASN A 40 4.46 -15.01 -2.53
C ASN A 40 5.84 -15.15 -1.86
N SER A 41 6.52 -14.04 -1.60
CA SER A 41 7.87 -14.01 -1.02
C SER A 41 7.85 -13.61 0.47
N ILE A 42 6.89 -12.76 0.84
CA ILE A 42 6.76 -12.24 2.19
C ILE A 42 6.04 -13.26 3.08
N ARG A 43 6.45 -13.33 4.35
CA ARG A 43 5.85 -14.15 5.40
C ARG A 43 5.21 -13.27 6.47
N PRO A 44 4.22 -13.81 7.21
CA PRO A 44 3.62 -13.10 8.31
C PRO A 44 4.63 -12.67 9.37
N GLY A 45 4.38 -11.53 10.00
CA GLY A 45 5.28 -10.96 11.02
C GLY A 45 6.50 -10.20 10.48
N SER A 46 6.57 -10.03 9.17
CA SER A 46 7.52 -9.13 8.53
C SER A 46 7.17 -7.66 8.77
N HIS A 47 8.16 -6.76 8.61
CA HIS A 47 7.93 -5.31 8.71
C HIS A 47 8.72 -4.55 7.65
N LEU A 48 8.15 -3.43 7.16
CA LEU A 48 8.86 -2.51 6.29
C LEU A 48 9.94 -1.75 7.07
N SER A 49 11.12 -1.62 6.47
CA SER A 49 12.23 -0.81 6.98
C SER A 49 12.45 0.46 6.16
N SER A 50 12.07 0.44 4.88
CA SER A 50 12.07 1.62 4.02
C SER A 50 11.02 1.51 2.93
N ILE A 51 10.60 2.66 2.41
CA ILE A 51 9.80 2.78 1.19
C ILE A 51 10.30 3.99 0.40
N THR A 52 10.47 3.82 -0.91
CA THR A 52 10.78 4.88 -1.86
C THR A 52 9.66 4.94 -2.88
N ILE A 53 9.09 6.13 -3.07
CA ILE A 53 8.06 6.39 -4.07
C ILE A 53 8.67 7.28 -5.15
N TYR A 54 8.58 6.85 -6.40
CA TYR A 54 8.97 7.64 -7.57
C TYR A 54 7.70 8.29 -8.12
N SER A 55 7.66 9.63 -8.14
CA SER A 55 6.45 10.32 -8.57
C SER A 55 6.70 11.63 -9.32
N GLY A 56 5.79 11.92 -10.24
CA GLY A 56 5.63 13.19 -10.93
C GLY A 56 4.16 13.55 -10.99
N GLU A 57 3.57 13.58 -12.18
CA GLU A 57 2.10 13.65 -12.31
C GLU A 57 1.39 12.36 -11.91
N ARG A 58 2.14 11.25 -11.80
CA ARG A 58 1.67 9.91 -11.47
C ARG A 58 2.59 9.28 -10.43
N ILE A 59 2.21 8.11 -9.94
CA ILE A 59 3.15 7.22 -9.26
C ILE A 59 3.84 6.39 -10.34
N ASP A 60 5.11 6.70 -10.57
CA ASP A 60 5.92 6.05 -11.59
C ASP A 60 6.38 4.68 -11.08
N GLY A 61 6.76 4.60 -9.80
CA GLY A 61 7.24 3.36 -9.21
C GLY A 61 7.27 3.38 -7.69
N ILE A 62 7.47 2.19 -7.13
CA ILE A 62 7.63 1.96 -5.70
C ILE A 62 8.76 0.97 -5.48
N SER A 63 9.67 1.30 -4.56
CA SER A 63 10.65 0.36 -4.02
C SER A 63 10.47 0.29 -2.52
N TYR A 64 10.67 -0.87 -1.90
CA TYR A 64 10.62 -0.98 -0.45
C TYR A 64 11.42 -2.17 0.05
N THR A 65 11.83 -2.08 1.32
CA THR A 65 12.62 -3.10 1.98
C THR A 65 11.85 -3.69 3.15
N VAL A 66 11.75 -5.02 3.17
CA VAL A 66 11.07 -5.80 4.21
C VAL A 66 12.11 -6.56 5.02
N GLN A 67 11.95 -6.52 6.34
CA GLN A 67 12.72 -7.33 7.28
C GLN A 67 11.86 -8.51 7.74
N GLN A 68 12.42 -9.72 7.66
CA GLN A 68 11.72 -10.95 7.98
C GLN A 68 12.71 -12.02 8.42
N ASN A 69 12.56 -12.54 9.65
CA ASN A 69 13.40 -13.61 10.19
C ASN A 69 14.92 -13.36 10.04
N GLY A 70 15.36 -12.11 10.26
CA GLY A 70 16.76 -11.70 10.10
C GLY A 70 17.23 -11.55 8.65
N GLN A 71 16.36 -11.75 7.67
CA GLN A 71 16.64 -11.53 6.25
C GLN A 71 16.03 -10.22 5.78
N THR A 72 16.72 -9.58 4.83
CA THR A 72 16.26 -8.39 4.14
C THR A 72 15.80 -8.76 2.72
N LEU A 73 14.55 -8.42 2.40
CA LEU A 73 13.98 -8.55 1.07
C LEU A 73 13.76 -7.15 0.47
N SER A 74 14.10 -6.97 -0.80
CA SER A 74 13.91 -5.71 -1.51
C SER A 74 13.02 -5.92 -2.73
N PHE A 75 12.04 -5.05 -2.88
CA PHE A 75 11.07 -5.08 -3.97
C PHE A 75 11.14 -3.77 -4.75
N HIS A 76 10.92 -3.85 -6.06
CA HIS A 76 10.80 -2.69 -6.95
C HIS A 76 9.78 -2.99 -8.04
N HIS A 77 8.83 -2.07 -8.22
CA HIS A 77 7.82 -2.13 -9.28
C HIS A 77 7.66 -0.76 -9.93
N GLY A 78 7.37 -0.75 -11.24
CA GLY A 78 7.20 0.47 -12.02
C GLY A 78 8.51 1.04 -12.55
N GLY A 79 8.50 2.32 -12.90
CA GLY A 79 9.66 3.07 -13.36
C GLY A 79 10.28 3.95 -12.27
N THR A 80 11.40 4.59 -12.62
CA THR A 80 12.19 5.45 -11.73
C THR A 80 12.31 6.90 -12.25
N SER A 81 11.54 7.26 -13.29
CA SER A 81 11.62 8.58 -13.94
C SER A 81 11.18 9.74 -13.05
N GLY A 82 10.29 9.48 -12.09
CA GLY A 82 9.76 10.48 -11.17
C GLY A 82 10.75 10.86 -10.07
N LYS A 83 10.44 11.94 -9.36
CA LYS A 83 11.19 12.34 -8.16
C LYS A 83 11.07 11.22 -7.11
N ALA A 84 12.22 10.72 -6.67
CA ALA A 84 12.29 9.74 -5.60
C ALA A 84 12.09 10.41 -4.23
N GLN A 85 11.20 9.85 -3.43
CA GLN A 85 11.04 10.19 -2.02
C GLN A 85 11.15 8.93 -1.17
N THR A 86 12.19 8.86 -0.35
CA THR A 86 12.42 7.73 0.56
C THR A 86 11.98 8.09 1.98
N PHE A 87 11.29 7.16 2.62
CA PHE A 87 11.00 7.17 4.04
C PHE A 87 11.58 5.92 4.70
N ASN A 88 12.42 6.12 5.70
CA ASN A 88 12.98 5.04 6.53
C ASN A 88 12.15 4.92 7.79
N PHE A 89 11.61 3.73 8.05
CA PHE A 89 10.76 3.49 9.21
C PHE A 89 11.62 3.34 10.47
N PRO A 90 11.40 4.16 11.51
CA PRO A 90 11.94 3.88 12.83
C PRO A 90 11.50 2.50 13.31
N LYS A 91 12.30 1.85 14.16
CA LYS A 91 11.92 0.57 14.77
C LYS A 91 10.54 0.68 15.45
N GLY A 92 9.62 -0.22 15.07
CA GLY A 92 8.25 -0.25 15.58
C GLY A 92 7.32 0.84 15.01
N ASP A 93 7.75 1.62 14.02
CA ASP A 93 6.85 2.40 13.19
C ASP A 93 6.38 1.56 11.99
N GLY A 94 5.32 2.01 11.34
CA GLY A 94 4.70 1.33 10.20
C GLY A 94 3.64 2.21 9.57
N ILE A 95 2.90 1.67 8.60
CA ILE A 95 1.81 2.41 7.95
C ILE A 95 0.49 2.12 8.67
N ASN A 96 -0.22 3.18 9.04
CA ASN A 96 -1.53 3.13 9.68
C ASN A 96 -2.70 3.30 8.71
N LEU A 97 -2.47 4.03 7.61
CA LEU A 97 -3.48 4.36 6.61
C LEU A 97 -2.81 4.61 5.26
N ILE A 98 -3.45 4.13 4.19
CA ILE A 98 -3.08 4.42 2.81
C ILE A 98 -4.30 5.02 2.11
N GLU A 99 -4.17 6.21 1.54
CA GLU A 99 -5.12 6.76 0.58
C GLU A 99 -4.46 6.73 -0.80
N THR A 100 -5.10 6.01 -1.72
CA THR A 100 -4.66 5.89 -3.11
C THR A 100 -5.66 6.63 -3.98
N CYS A 101 -5.20 7.54 -4.84
CA CYS A 101 -6.05 8.18 -5.84
C CYS A 101 -5.55 7.88 -7.26
N GLY A 102 -6.48 7.80 -8.20
CA GLY A 102 -6.17 7.51 -9.59
C GLY A 102 -7.14 8.17 -10.55
N THR A 103 -7.16 7.70 -11.78
CA THR A 103 -8.09 8.14 -12.82
C THR A 103 -9.22 7.13 -13.01
N THR A 104 -10.36 7.60 -13.48
CA THR A 104 -11.54 6.78 -13.82
C THR A 104 -11.55 6.33 -15.28
N ASP A 105 -10.65 6.87 -16.08
CA ASP A 105 -10.83 6.96 -17.53
C ASP A 105 -10.29 5.70 -18.22
N GLY A 106 -11.20 4.85 -18.69
CA GLY A 106 -10.95 3.81 -19.70
C GLY A 106 -9.70 2.95 -19.50
N SER A 107 -8.96 2.74 -20.59
CA SER A 107 -7.77 1.88 -20.68
C SER A 107 -6.49 2.50 -20.09
N THR A 108 -6.58 3.71 -19.50
CA THR A 108 -5.46 4.49 -18.97
C THR A 108 -5.60 4.74 -17.46
N ARG A 109 -6.36 3.90 -16.75
CA ARG A 109 -6.45 3.92 -15.29
C ARG A 109 -5.07 3.72 -14.66
N ARG A 110 -4.56 4.72 -13.95
CA ARG A 110 -3.26 4.69 -13.26
C ARG A 110 -3.38 5.22 -11.84
N VAL A 111 -2.44 4.81 -10.98
CA VAL A 111 -2.26 5.44 -9.67
C VAL A 111 -1.62 6.83 -9.89
N LYS A 112 -2.33 7.86 -9.46
CA LYS A 112 -1.89 9.26 -9.58
C LYS A 112 -1.29 9.78 -8.30
N TYR A 113 -1.71 9.23 -7.15
CA TYR A 113 -1.37 9.75 -5.85
C TYR A 113 -1.35 8.68 -4.78
N LEU A 114 -0.43 8.85 -3.83
CA LEU A 114 -0.39 8.12 -2.59
C LEU A 114 -0.27 9.10 -1.42
N ARG A 115 -1.11 8.88 -0.41
CA ARG A 115 -0.94 9.41 0.93
C ARG A 115 -0.80 8.25 1.89
N MET A 116 0.29 8.23 2.64
CA MET A 116 0.53 7.24 3.68
C MET A 116 0.72 7.94 5.02
N LEU A 117 -0.04 7.53 6.03
CA LEU A 117 0.10 8.01 7.41
C LEU A 117 0.77 6.92 8.23
N THR A 118 1.88 7.25 8.90
CA THR A 118 2.57 6.29 9.77
C THR A 118 1.90 6.17 11.13
N LEU A 119 2.25 5.13 11.88
CA LEU A 119 1.79 4.93 13.27
C LEU A 119 2.17 6.12 14.16
N ARG A 120 3.33 6.72 13.90
CA ARG A 120 3.85 7.90 14.63
C ARG A 120 3.34 9.24 14.11
N GLY A 121 2.38 9.24 13.18
CA GLY A 121 1.74 10.46 12.68
C GLY A 121 2.48 11.17 11.55
N THR A 122 3.55 10.59 11.01
CA THR A 122 4.22 11.15 9.83
C THR A 122 3.36 10.94 8.59
N THR A 123 3.19 11.99 7.78
CA THR A 123 2.46 11.90 6.51
C THR A 123 3.43 11.92 5.33
N ILE A 124 3.36 10.89 4.49
CA ILE A 124 4.10 10.76 3.23
C ILE A 124 3.12 11.05 2.09
N LEU A 125 3.46 11.97 1.19
CA LEU A 125 2.63 12.36 0.04
C LEU A 125 3.45 12.21 -1.22
N ALA A 126 2.86 11.62 -2.26
CA ALA A 126 3.51 11.47 -3.57
C ALA A 126 2.48 11.59 -4.71
N GLY A 127 2.91 12.15 -5.83
CA GLY A 127 2.07 12.35 -7.02
C GLY A 127 1.03 13.47 -6.89
N GLN A 128 -0.02 13.41 -7.69
CA GLN A 128 -1.06 14.44 -7.80
C GLN A 128 -2.44 13.90 -7.39
N LYS A 129 -2.99 14.44 -6.30
CA LYS A 129 -4.29 14.02 -5.78
C LYS A 129 -5.41 14.30 -6.79
N THR A 130 -6.27 13.32 -7.01
CA THR A 130 -7.47 13.42 -7.85
C THR A 130 -8.72 13.32 -6.98
N THR A 131 -9.90 13.41 -7.60
CA THR A 131 -11.19 13.22 -6.91
C THR A 131 -11.58 11.74 -6.76
N TYR A 132 -10.94 10.84 -7.51
CA TYR A 132 -11.20 9.40 -7.45
C TYR A 132 -10.18 8.71 -6.55
N CYS A 133 -10.54 8.59 -5.27
CA CYS A 133 -9.68 8.06 -4.22
C CYS A 133 -10.34 6.88 -3.49
N ARG A 134 -9.50 6.02 -2.92
CA ARG A 134 -9.89 4.97 -1.99
C ARG A 134 -8.95 4.97 -0.80
N THR A 135 -9.51 4.96 0.41
CA THR A 135 -8.75 4.64 1.61
C THR A 135 -8.64 3.13 1.74
N GLN A 136 -7.41 2.64 1.72
CA GLN A 136 -7.01 1.26 1.99
C GLN A 136 -6.36 1.22 3.38
N ALA A 137 -6.67 0.18 4.14
CA ALA A 137 -6.26 -0.02 5.53
C ALA A 137 -6.59 1.15 6.48
N PRO A 138 -7.88 1.45 6.72
CA PRO A 138 -8.22 2.36 7.80
C PRO A 138 -7.82 1.73 9.14
N ARG A 139 -6.91 2.38 9.89
CA ARG A 139 -6.55 2.06 11.28
C ARG A 139 -5.85 0.71 11.45
N ALA A 140 -4.82 0.46 10.66
CA ALA A 140 -4.04 -0.79 10.74
C ALA A 140 -3.52 -1.09 12.16
N SER A 141 -3.12 -0.06 12.92
CA SER A 141 -2.69 -0.22 14.32
C SER A 141 -3.76 -0.75 15.26
N GLU A 142 -4.99 -0.23 15.19
CA GLU A 142 -6.10 -0.67 16.04
C GLU A 142 -6.43 -2.15 15.84
N LEU A 143 -6.03 -2.69 14.68
CA LEU A 143 -6.24 -4.07 14.28
C LEU A 143 -4.98 -4.94 14.46
N GLY A 144 -3.90 -4.39 15.02
CA GLY A 144 -2.65 -5.12 15.23
C GLY A 144 -1.96 -5.53 13.93
N MET A 145 -2.11 -4.73 12.87
CA MET A 145 -1.57 -5.01 11.54
C MET A 145 -0.45 -4.03 11.17
N THR A 146 0.53 -4.51 10.41
CA THR A 146 1.54 -3.68 9.74
C THR A 146 1.52 -3.94 8.24
N LEU A 147 1.80 -2.90 7.45
CA LEU A 147 1.98 -3.05 6.01
C LEU A 147 3.13 -4.04 5.78
N ALA A 148 2.90 -5.00 4.89
CA ALA A 148 3.87 -6.04 4.54
C ALA A 148 4.38 -5.86 3.11
N GLY A 149 3.51 -5.46 2.18
CA GLY A 149 3.89 -5.21 0.80
C GLY A 149 2.71 -4.88 -0.09
N PHE A 150 2.92 -5.04 -1.39
CA PHE A 150 1.93 -4.70 -2.41
C PHE A 150 1.76 -5.82 -3.43
N ASN A 151 0.58 -5.87 -4.02
CA ASN A 151 0.28 -6.59 -5.25
C ASN A 151 -0.27 -5.57 -6.26
N GLY A 152 -0.15 -5.83 -7.56
CA GLY A 152 -0.61 -4.83 -8.52
C GLY A 152 -0.29 -5.10 -9.98
N PHE A 153 -0.35 -4.01 -10.74
CA PHE A 153 0.06 -3.94 -12.14
C PHE A 153 1.06 -2.80 -12.29
N ALA A 154 2.18 -3.09 -12.97
CA ALA A 154 3.21 -2.10 -13.21
C ALA A 154 3.84 -2.26 -14.59
N GLY A 155 4.08 -1.13 -15.24
CA GLY A 155 4.90 -1.02 -16.44
C GLY A 155 5.95 0.06 -16.23
N ARG A 156 5.87 1.12 -17.04
CA ARG A 156 6.64 2.36 -16.78
C ARG A 156 6.11 3.15 -15.58
N ASP A 157 4.82 3.00 -15.30
CA ASP A 157 4.11 3.60 -14.17
C ASP A 157 3.49 2.50 -13.31
N ILE A 158 3.03 2.85 -12.11
CA ILE A 158 2.15 1.99 -11.31
C ILE A 158 0.71 2.15 -11.80
N ASP A 159 0.17 1.08 -12.37
CA ASP A 159 -1.17 1.09 -12.95
C ASP A 159 -2.26 0.86 -11.89
N ALA A 160 -2.00 -0.05 -10.94
CA ALA A 160 -2.88 -0.34 -9.81
C ALA A 160 -2.11 -0.92 -8.62
N LEU A 161 -2.57 -0.63 -7.40
CA LEU A 161 -2.02 -1.14 -6.15
C LEU A 161 -3.08 -1.75 -5.24
N ALA A 162 -2.75 -2.92 -4.70
CA ALA A 162 -3.39 -3.58 -3.58
C ALA A 162 -2.36 -3.72 -2.46
N PRO A 163 -2.40 -2.88 -1.41
CA PRO A 163 -1.57 -3.14 -0.25
C PRO A 163 -2.07 -4.38 0.47
N PHE A 164 -1.16 -5.10 1.09
CA PHE A 164 -1.49 -6.17 2.02
C PHE A 164 -0.69 -6.02 3.30
N PHE A 165 -1.33 -6.41 4.40
CA PHE A 165 -0.83 -6.24 5.74
C PHE A 165 -0.67 -7.60 6.39
N THR A 166 0.15 -7.67 7.44
CA THR A 166 0.29 -8.85 8.28
C THR A 166 0.11 -8.50 9.75
N THR A 167 -0.23 -9.49 10.56
CA THR A 167 -0.26 -9.35 12.02
C THR A 167 1.12 -8.93 12.54
N ASN A 168 1.14 -7.97 13.46
CA ASN A 168 2.33 -7.66 14.25
C ASN A 168 2.70 -8.91 15.06
N LEU A 169 3.96 -9.35 14.99
CA LEU A 169 4.48 -10.24 16.03
C LEU A 169 4.69 -9.37 17.26
N GLY A 170 4.04 -9.76 18.36
CA GLY A 170 4.24 -9.13 19.67
C GLY A 170 5.69 -9.17 20.13
#